data_AF-A0AAD9XHT9-F1
#
_entry.id   AF-A0AAD9XHT9-F1
#
_cell.length_a   1.000
_cell.length_b   1.000
_cell.length_c   1.000
_cell.angle_alpha   90.00
_cell.angle_beta   90.00
_cell.angle_gamma   90.00
#
_symmetry.space_group_name_H-M   'P 1'
#
loop_
_entity.id
_entity.type
_entity.pdbx_description
1 polymer ?
#
loop_
_entity_poly.entity_id
_entity_poly.type
_entity_poly.pdbx_seq_one_letter_code
_entity_poly.pdbx_strand_id
1 'polypeptide(L)'
;MSLTDLELSYNHFTDSIPPSIGSMRYLKALYLNNNNLSGSIPTEIGKLMSLTDLELSDNWFTGSVPPSIDNLCNLSILYLHRNNISSSIPVKIGNLMSLTDLELSYNHFTSSIPPPIGSMQ
;
A
#
# COMPACT_ATOMS: atom_id res chain seq x y z
N MET A 1 23.52 -4.70 -9.67
CA MET A 1 22.43 -5.49 -9.07
C MET A 1 21.42 -4.50 -8.53
N SER A 2 20.15 -4.62 -8.90
CA SER A 2 19.08 -3.76 -8.37
C SER A 2 18.34 -4.52 -7.27
N LEU A 3 17.94 -3.85 -6.19
CA LEU A 3 17.14 -4.48 -5.13
C LEU A 3 15.74 -4.79 -5.67
N THR A 4 15.30 -6.03 -5.49
CA THR A 4 13.97 -6.51 -5.91
C THR A 4 13.04 -6.77 -4.72
N ASP A 5 13.59 -6.99 -3.53
CA ASP A 5 12.84 -7.35 -2.34
C ASP A 5 13.39 -6.53 -1.17
N LEU A 6 12.51 -5.80 -0.49
CA LEU A 6 12.84 -5.02 0.70
C LEU A 6 11.98 -5.54 1.86
N GLU A 7 12.62 -6.34 2.72
CA GLU A 7 12.04 -6.93 3.92
C GLU A 7 12.51 -6.15 5.16
N LEU A 8 11.59 -5.45 5.81
CA LEU A 8 11.84 -4.62 6.98
C LEU A 8 10.77 -4.83 8.06
N SER A 9 9.98 -5.90 7.96
CA SER A 9 8.88 -6.16 8.88
C SER A 9 9.36 -6.59 10.25
N TYR A 10 8.49 -6.48 11.26
CA TYR A 10 8.77 -6.85 12.65
C TYR A 10 9.95 -6.09 13.26
N ASN A 11 9.91 -4.77 13.13
CA ASN A 11 10.90 -3.86 13.69
C ASN A 11 10.22 -2.75 14.52
N HIS A 12 11.01 -1.77 14.95
CA HIS A 12 10.55 -0.58 15.65
C HIS A 12 10.76 0.68 14.81
N PHE A 13 10.69 0.58 13.48
CA PHE A 13 10.85 1.75 12.62
C PHE A 13 9.72 2.75 12.88
N THR A 14 10.09 4.01 13.05
CA THR A 14 9.19 5.14 13.30
C THR A 14 9.16 6.08 12.10
N ASP A 15 8.45 7.20 12.22
CA ASP A 15 8.31 8.22 11.18
C ASP A 15 7.64 7.69 9.91
N SER A 16 7.63 8.51 8.86
CA SER A 16 6.95 8.19 7.60
C SER A 16 7.87 7.48 6.60
N ILE A 17 7.25 6.79 5.64
CA ILE A 17 7.97 6.27 4.48
C ILE A 17 8.52 7.46 3.68
N PRO A 18 9.84 7.56 3.44
CA PRO A 18 10.40 8.68 2.72
C PRO A 18 10.01 8.61 1.23
N PRO A 19 9.74 9.76 0.56
CA PRO A 19 9.43 9.80 -0.87
C PRO A 19 10.50 9.17 -1.78
N SER A 20 11.74 9.07 -1.29
CA SER A 20 12.85 8.42 -2.00
C SER A 20 12.60 6.93 -2.28
N ILE A 21 11.63 6.28 -1.61
CA ILE A 21 11.21 4.91 -1.91
C ILE A 21 10.89 4.74 -3.41
N GLY A 22 10.30 5.75 -4.05
CA GLY A 22 9.96 5.72 -5.48
C GLY A 22 11.15 5.68 -6.44
N SER A 23 12.39 5.73 -5.94
CA SER A 23 13.59 5.48 -6.75
C SER A 23 13.85 3.99 -7.01
N MET A 24 13.25 3.10 -6.21
CA MET A 24 13.47 1.65 -6.25
C MET A 24 12.59 0.97 -7.33
N ARG A 25 12.70 1.41 -8.59
CA ARG A 25 11.78 1.04 -9.68
C ARG A 25 11.71 -0.46 -10.01
N TYR A 26 12.70 -1.24 -9.58
CA TYR A 26 12.79 -2.69 -9.80
C TYR A 26 12.28 -3.50 -8.59
N LEU A 27 11.80 -2.83 -7.54
CA LEU A 27 11.25 -3.48 -6.37
C LEU A 27 9.95 -4.21 -6.74
N LYS A 28 9.88 -5.48 -6.36
CA LYS A 28 8.76 -6.40 -6.51
C LYS A 28 8.02 -6.58 -5.19
N ALA A 29 8.75 -6.68 -4.08
CA ALA A 29 8.18 -6.84 -2.76
C ALA A 29 8.64 -5.72 -1.81
N LEU A 30 7.68 -5.09 -1.14
CA LEU A 30 7.91 -4.12 -0.07
C LEU A 30 7.15 -4.56 1.18
N TYR A 31 7.88 -5.13 2.13
CA TYR A 31 7.35 -5.57 3.42
C TYR A 31 7.79 -4.61 4.53
N LEU A 32 6.83 -3.84 5.05
CA LEU A 32 7.02 -2.85 6.13
C LEU A 32 6.11 -3.12 7.33
N ASN A 33 5.39 -4.25 7.34
CA ASN A 33 4.42 -4.54 8.38
C ASN A 33 5.02 -4.72 9.76
N ASN A 34 4.19 -4.60 10.80
CA ASN A 34 4.59 -4.81 12.19
C ASN A 34 5.74 -3.86 12.58
N ASN A 35 5.48 -2.56 12.44
CA ASN A 35 6.39 -1.48 12.78
C ASN A 35 5.62 -0.34 13.51
N ASN A 36 6.30 0.78 13.75
CA ASN A 36 5.73 1.99 14.32
C ASN A 36 5.70 3.14 13.30
N LEU A 37 5.65 2.83 12.00
CA LEU A 37 5.64 3.83 10.93
C LEU A 37 4.33 4.62 10.97
N SER A 38 4.41 5.92 10.67
CA SER A 38 3.30 6.85 10.81
C SER A 38 3.22 7.85 9.64
N GLY A 39 2.28 8.79 9.70
CA GLY A 39 2.04 9.74 8.61
C GLY A 39 1.28 9.12 7.43
N SER A 40 1.32 9.78 6.27
CA SER A 40 0.62 9.32 5.07
C SER A 40 1.50 8.40 4.22
N ILE A 41 0.88 7.48 3.49
CA ILE A 41 1.56 6.70 2.45
C ILE A 41 1.97 7.66 1.31
N PRO A 42 3.26 7.75 0.94
CA PRO A 42 3.72 8.72 -0.05
C PRO A 42 3.23 8.35 -1.46
N THR A 43 2.89 9.38 -2.26
CA THR A 43 2.40 9.18 -3.64
C THR A 43 3.44 8.51 -4.55
N GLU A 44 4.71 8.60 -4.17
CA GLU A 44 5.87 8.00 -4.84
C GLU A 44 5.85 6.47 -4.84
N ILE A 45 5.06 5.82 -3.97
CA ILE A 45 4.80 4.37 -4.08
C ILE A 45 4.30 4.02 -5.48
N GLY A 46 3.49 4.87 -6.11
CA GLY A 46 3.01 4.67 -7.48
C GLY A 46 4.09 4.70 -8.57
N LYS A 47 5.37 4.91 -8.22
CA LYS A 47 6.53 4.78 -9.14
C LYS A 47 7.11 3.36 -9.14
N LEU A 48 6.71 2.51 -8.21
CA LEU A 48 7.18 1.13 -8.06
C LEU A 48 6.43 0.18 -9.01
N MET A 49 6.46 0.45 -10.32
CA MET A 49 5.62 -0.27 -11.31
C MET A 49 5.90 -1.78 -11.41
N SER A 50 7.03 -2.26 -10.86
CA SER A 50 7.36 -3.68 -10.78
C SER A 50 6.78 -4.39 -9.55
N LEU A 51 6.13 -3.65 -8.64
CA LEU A 51 5.66 -4.15 -7.35
C LEU A 51 4.51 -5.14 -7.54
N THR A 52 4.65 -6.31 -6.92
CA THR A 52 3.66 -7.38 -6.82
C THR A 52 3.08 -7.47 -5.41
N ASP A 53 3.88 -7.11 -4.40
CA ASP A 53 3.53 -7.26 -2.99
C ASP A 53 3.77 -5.93 -2.24
N LEU A 54 2.71 -5.37 -1.66
CA LEU A 54 2.78 -4.20 -0.79
C LEU A 54 2.11 -4.47 0.55
N GLU A 55 2.95 -4.58 1.59
CA GLU A 55 2.52 -4.97 2.93
C GLU A 55 2.84 -3.85 3.93
N LEU A 56 1.83 -3.07 4.30
CA LEU A 56 1.95 -1.92 5.21
C LEU A 56 1.12 -2.13 6.49
N SER A 57 0.66 -3.35 6.74
CA SER A 57 -0.20 -3.70 7.87
C SER A 57 0.48 -3.51 9.23
N ASP A 58 -0.31 -3.45 10.31
CA ASP A 58 0.19 -3.32 11.69
C ASP A 58 1.18 -2.12 11.84
N ASN A 59 0.71 -0.93 11.47
CA ASN A 59 1.43 0.34 11.57
C ASN A 59 0.47 1.46 12.00
N TRP A 60 0.92 2.71 11.94
CA TRP A 60 0.20 3.90 12.39
C TRP A 60 -0.08 4.86 11.21
N PHE A 61 -0.19 4.34 9.98
CA PHE A 61 -0.46 5.16 8.80
C PHE A 61 -1.81 5.85 8.89
N THR A 62 -1.87 7.11 8.44
CA THR A 62 -3.05 7.98 8.48
C THR A 62 -3.37 8.53 7.08
N GLY A 63 -4.44 9.31 6.95
CA GLY A 63 -4.81 9.97 5.69
C GLY A 63 -5.57 9.05 4.74
N SER A 64 -5.17 9.02 3.47
CA SER A 64 -5.81 8.23 2.41
C SER A 64 -4.80 7.33 1.69
N VAL A 65 -5.29 6.26 1.06
CA VAL A 65 -4.48 5.53 0.07
C VAL A 65 -4.23 6.48 -1.11
N PRO A 66 -2.96 6.66 -1.57
CA PRO A 66 -2.66 7.61 -2.62
C PRO A 66 -3.31 7.18 -3.94
N PRO A 67 -3.92 8.09 -4.72
CA PRO A 67 -4.54 7.74 -5.99
C PRO A 67 -3.58 7.11 -7.01
N SER A 68 -2.27 7.36 -6.87
CA SER A 68 -1.20 6.78 -7.70
C SER A 68 -0.98 5.28 -7.49
N ILE A 69 -1.70 4.66 -6.55
CA ILE A 69 -1.73 3.20 -6.40
C ILE A 69 -2.16 2.53 -7.72
N ASP A 70 -2.97 3.21 -8.54
CA ASP A 70 -3.46 2.73 -9.84
C ASP A 70 -2.36 2.46 -10.87
N ASN A 71 -1.16 3.01 -10.67
CA ASN A 71 0.01 2.73 -11.51
C ASN A 71 0.63 1.36 -11.25
N LEU A 72 0.28 0.70 -10.15
CA LEU A 72 0.86 -0.58 -9.74
C LEU A 72 0.15 -1.75 -10.45
N CYS A 73 0.17 -1.78 -11.78
CA CYS A 73 -0.61 -2.74 -12.57
C CYS A 73 -0.25 -4.23 -12.32
N ASN A 74 0.94 -4.48 -11.74
CA ASN A 74 1.41 -5.82 -11.38
C ASN A 74 1.08 -6.21 -9.92
N LEU A 75 0.48 -5.31 -9.14
CA LEU A 75 0.22 -5.55 -7.72
C LEU A 75 -0.81 -6.67 -7.54
N SER A 76 -0.41 -7.72 -6.83
CA SER A 76 -1.21 -8.90 -6.50
C SER A 76 -1.70 -8.86 -5.07
N ILE A 77 -0.87 -8.36 -4.15
CA ILE A 77 -1.16 -8.30 -2.72
C ILE A 77 -1.05 -6.85 -2.24
N LEU A 78 -2.13 -6.37 -1.60
CA LEU A 78 -2.17 -5.08 -0.93
C LEU A 78 -2.81 -5.20 0.45
N TYR A 79 -1.98 -5.22 1.49
CA TYR A 79 -2.48 -5.24 2.87
C TYR A 79 -2.16 -3.93 3.57
N LEU A 80 -3.23 -3.26 4.01
CA LEU A 80 -3.19 -2.00 4.75
C LEU A 80 -3.89 -2.12 6.10
N HIS A 81 -4.29 -3.33 6.51
CA HIS A 81 -5.06 -3.56 7.71
C HIS A 81 -4.31 -3.15 8.99
N ARG A 82 -5.07 -2.84 10.04
CA ARG A 82 -4.53 -2.36 11.34
C ARG A 82 -3.63 -1.13 11.17
N ASN A 83 -4.24 -0.07 10.66
CA ASN A 83 -3.69 1.28 10.55
C ASN A 83 -4.78 2.30 10.93
N ASN A 84 -4.49 3.58 10.80
CA ASN A 84 -5.40 4.69 11.11
C ASN A 84 -5.87 5.43 9.84
N ILE A 85 -5.97 4.75 8.69
CA ILE A 85 -6.37 5.37 7.41
C ILE A 85 -7.86 5.72 7.48
N SER A 86 -8.22 6.99 7.26
CA SER A 86 -9.54 7.52 7.62
C SER A 86 -10.36 8.15 6.49
N SER A 87 -9.86 8.07 5.25
CA SER A 87 -10.50 8.64 4.06
C SER A 87 -11.37 7.61 3.31
N SER A 88 -11.65 7.85 2.02
CA SER A 88 -12.27 6.87 1.14
C SER A 88 -11.24 5.89 0.57
N ILE A 89 -11.71 4.70 0.20
CA ILE A 89 -10.93 3.80 -0.64
C ILE A 89 -10.94 4.39 -2.06
N PRO A 90 -9.79 4.58 -2.73
CA PRO A 90 -9.76 5.13 -4.08
C PRO A 90 -10.53 4.22 -5.05
N VAL A 91 -11.45 4.80 -5.83
CA VAL A 91 -12.18 4.05 -6.89
C VAL A 91 -11.22 3.39 -7.87
N LYS A 92 -10.06 4.01 -8.10
CA LYS A 92 -9.01 3.53 -8.98
C LYS A 92 -8.33 2.24 -8.53
N ILE A 93 -8.57 1.76 -7.29
CA ILE A 93 -8.09 0.44 -6.85
C ILE A 93 -8.66 -0.67 -7.75
N GLY A 94 -9.83 -0.45 -8.36
CA GLY A 94 -10.40 -1.36 -9.35
C GLY A 94 -9.65 -1.45 -10.68
N ASN A 95 -8.65 -0.60 -10.92
CA ASN A 95 -7.77 -0.69 -12.09
C ASN A 95 -6.63 -1.71 -11.88
N LEU A 96 -6.46 -2.21 -10.65
CA LEU A 96 -5.43 -3.18 -10.31
C LEU A 96 -5.87 -4.58 -10.74
N MET A 97 -5.75 -4.84 -12.04
CA MET A 97 -6.24 -6.09 -12.67
C MET A 97 -5.54 -7.35 -12.16
N SER A 98 -4.36 -7.21 -11.55
CA SER A 98 -3.60 -8.32 -10.97
C SER A 98 -3.91 -8.57 -9.50
N LEU A 99 -4.68 -7.68 -8.85
CA LEU A 99 -4.88 -7.71 -7.39
C LEU A 99 -5.80 -8.86 -6.99
N THR A 100 -5.25 -9.84 -6.29
CA THR A 100 -5.95 -11.03 -5.80
C THR A 100 -6.29 -10.93 -4.32
N ASP A 101 -5.45 -10.21 -3.55
CA ASP A 101 -5.57 -10.15 -2.10
C ASP A 101 -5.54 -8.68 -1.64
N LEU A 102 -6.66 -8.22 -1.10
CA LEU A 102 -6.85 -6.86 -0.60
C LEU A 102 -7.39 -6.91 0.83
N GLU A 103 -6.59 -6.46 1.79
CA GLU A 103 -6.97 -6.49 3.21
C GLU A 103 -6.91 -5.08 3.81
N LEU A 104 -8.09 -4.52 4.11
CA LEU A 104 -8.28 -3.14 4.56
C LEU A 104 -8.87 -3.03 5.97
N SER A 105 -9.10 -4.16 6.65
CA SER A 105 -9.75 -4.22 7.97
C SER A 105 -8.99 -3.42 9.04
N TYR A 106 -9.67 -3.09 10.14
CA TYR A 106 -9.06 -2.32 11.25
C TYR A 106 -8.41 -1.00 10.77
N ASN A 107 -9.18 -0.21 10.04
CA ASN A 107 -8.90 1.17 9.67
C ASN A 107 -10.13 2.04 9.99
N HIS A 108 -10.09 3.32 9.63
CA HIS A 108 -11.16 4.29 9.84
C HIS A 108 -11.83 4.75 8.54
N PHE A 109 -11.87 3.92 7.49
CA PHE A 109 -12.53 4.28 6.22
C PHE A 109 -14.00 4.68 6.47
N THR A 110 -14.38 5.88 6.03
CA THR A 110 -15.70 6.49 6.34
C THR A 110 -16.68 6.50 5.18
N SER A 111 -16.20 6.23 3.97
CA SER A 111 -17.01 6.21 2.75
C SER A 111 -17.47 4.80 2.39
N SER A 112 -18.48 4.70 1.52
CA SER A 112 -18.93 3.42 0.97
C SER A 112 -17.79 2.69 0.25
N ILE A 113 -17.82 1.36 0.28
CA ILE A 113 -16.95 0.51 -0.53
C ILE A 113 -17.16 0.87 -2.02
N PRO A 114 -16.10 1.24 -2.77
CA PRO A 114 -16.21 1.51 -4.19
C PRO A 114 -16.75 0.31 -4.97
N PRO A 115 -17.69 0.51 -5.93
CA PRO A 115 -18.25 -0.57 -6.72
C PRO A 115 -17.22 -1.49 -7.40
N PRO A 116 -16.08 -0.98 -7.92
CA PRO A 116 -15.08 -1.85 -8.56
C PRO A 116 -14.53 -2.96 -7.66
N ILE A 117 -14.44 -2.74 -6.34
CA ILE A 117 -13.97 -3.75 -5.38
C ILE A 117 -14.95 -4.93 -5.31
N GLY A 118 -16.27 -4.63 -5.34
CA GLY A 118 -17.30 -5.67 -5.33
C GLY A 118 -17.36 -6.50 -6.61
N SER A 119 -16.63 -6.10 -7.66
CA SER A 119 -16.53 -6.82 -8.93
C SER A 119 -15.17 -7.48 -9.17
N MET A 120 -14.24 -7.41 -8.21
CA MET A 120 -12.97 -8.13 -8.28
C MET A 120 -13.25 -9.64 -8.12
N GLN A 121 -12.69 -10.46 -9.02
CA GLN A 121 -12.85 -11.92 -9.07
C GLN A 121 -11.57 -12.63 -8.69
#